data_AF-K1WPR7-F1
#
_entry.id   AF-K1WPR7-F1
#
_cell.length_a   1.000
_cell.length_b   1.000
_cell.length_c   1.000
_cell.angle_alpha   90.00
_cell.angle_beta   90.00
_cell.angle_gamma   90.00
#
_symmetry.space_group_name_H-M   'P 1'
#
loop_
_entity.id
_entity.type
_entity.pdbx_description
1 polymer ?
#
loop_
_entity_poly.entity_id
_entity_poly.type
_entity_poly.pdbx_seq_one_letter_code
_entity_poly.pdbx_strand_id
1 'polypeptide(L)'
;MRLWSLHPCLLDPKGLTAAWREALLAQAVLAGRTKGYRKHPQLVRFVGQVDPQAAIAAFLTAIWEEASSRGYNYDKTLIEHPQPMIGTISVNRGQVLLELEHLRSKLWKRHPESHKKLPPRAQEGEVQECPIHPLFYVVEGPVEDWERNETKPKKPAAKRKRKAVEADVDMDAKAEVHPSGRVLRPRKTVK
;
A
#
# COMPACT_ATOMS: atom_id res chain seq x y z
N MET A 1 -6.01 0.83 -1.89
CA MET A 1 -6.06 2.13 -2.60
C MET A 1 -5.41 3.15 -1.70
N ARG A 2 -4.29 3.72 -2.13
CA ARG A 2 -3.66 4.90 -1.54
C ARG A 2 -3.27 5.89 -2.63
N LEU A 3 -3.94 7.03 -2.62
CA LEU A 3 -3.67 8.20 -3.43
C LEU A 3 -2.71 9.07 -2.61
N TRP A 4 -1.43 9.10 -2.98
CA TRP A 4 -0.42 9.87 -2.27
C TRP A 4 -0.57 11.36 -2.57
N SER A 5 -0.59 12.18 -1.53
CA SER A 5 -0.42 13.63 -1.63
C SER A 5 1.05 13.99 -1.90
N LEU A 6 1.97 13.07 -1.59
CA LEU A 6 3.40 13.17 -1.95
C LEU A 6 3.62 13.19 -3.46
N HIS A 7 4.65 13.91 -3.91
CA HIS A 7 5.03 13.92 -5.32
C HIS A 7 5.43 12.51 -5.79
N PRO A 8 5.00 12.06 -6.99
CA PRO A 8 5.37 10.75 -7.53
C PRO A 8 6.90 10.51 -7.61
N CYS A 9 7.70 11.59 -7.66
CA CYS A 9 9.17 11.54 -7.64
C CYS A 9 9.73 10.77 -6.42
N LEU A 10 9.00 10.73 -5.31
CA LEU A 10 9.43 10.03 -4.08
C LEU A 10 9.16 8.52 -4.12
N LEU A 11 8.34 8.03 -5.05
CA LEU A 11 7.93 6.63 -5.10
C LEU A 11 9.02 5.73 -5.71
N ASP A 12 9.20 4.53 -5.14
CA ASP A 12 9.97 3.44 -5.74
C ASP A 12 9.24 2.86 -6.97
N PRO A 13 9.91 2.08 -7.84
CA PRO A 13 9.28 1.46 -9.01
C PRO A 13 7.95 0.75 -8.72
N LYS A 14 7.92 -0.02 -7.62
CA LYS A 14 6.71 -0.73 -7.17
C LYS A 14 5.64 0.24 -6.65
N GLY A 15 6.05 1.27 -5.91
CA GLY A 15 5.15 2.33 -5.43
C GLY A 15 4.50 3.11 -6.58
N LEU A 16 5.28 3.49 -7.60
CA LEU A 16 4.80 4.24 -8.75
C LEU A 16 3.76 3.43 -9.56
N THR A 17 4.04 2.14 -9.78
CA THR A 17 3.11 1.22 -10.45
C THR A 17 1.82 1.00 -9.65
N ALA A 18 1.93 0.90 -8.33
CA ALA A 18 0.76 0.81 -7.46
C ALA A 18 -0.07 2.09 -7.50
N ALA A 19 0.57 3.27 -7.41
CA ALA A 19 -0.10 4.56 -7.46
C ALA A 19 -0.90 4.74 -8.77
N TRP A 20 -0.31 4.38 -9.92
CA TRP A 20 -1.00 4.39 -11.22
C TRP A 20 -2.27 3.54 -11.20
N ARG A 21 -2.16 2.26 -10.81
CA ARG A 21 -3.30 1.33 -10.80
C ARG A 21 -4.40 1.74 -9.81
N GLU A 22 -4.01 2.25 -8.65
CA GLU A 22 -4.95 2.70 -7.63
C GLU A 22 -5.66 4.00 -8.02
N ALA A 23 -4.97 4.90 -8.74
CA ALA A 23 -5.57 6.10 -9.30
C ALA A 23 -6.54 5.80 -10.45
N LEU A 24 -6.22 4.85 -11.34
CA LEU A 24 -7.17 4.38 -12.36
C LEU A 24 -8.41 3.75 -11.73
N LEU A 25 -8.23 2.99 -10.64
CA LEU A 25 -9.36 2.48 -9.87
C LEU A 25 -10.18 3.63 -9.27
N ALA A 26 -9.53 4.67 -8.74
CA ALA A 26 -10.23 5.86 -8.23
C ALA A 26 -11.03 6.57 -9.33
N GLN A 27 -10.47 6.74 -10.53
CA GLN A 27 -11.19 7.28 -11.69
C GLN A 27 -12.45 6.46 -11.99
N ALA A 28 -12.32 5.14 -12.08
CA ALA A 28 -13.46 4.25 -12.31
C ALA A 28 -14.51 4.31 -11.18
N VAL A 29 -14.09 4.47 -9.92
CA VAL A 29 -15.01 4.62 -8.78
C VAL A 29 -15.77 5.94 -8.88
N LEU A 30 -15.07 7.04 -9.15
CA LEU A 30 -15.68 8.37 -9.28
C LEU A 30 -16.62 8.44 -10.49
N ALA A 31 -16.37 7.63 -11.53
CA ALA A 31 -17.23 7.51 -12.71
C ALA A 31 -18.42 6.54 -12.48
N GLY A 32 -18.59 5.99 -11.27
CA GLY A 32 -19.69 5.07 -10.96
C GLY A 32 -19.57 3.67 -11.56
N ARG A 33 -18.42 3.34 -12.18
CA ARG A 33 -18.21 2.07 -12.91
C ARG A 33 -17.86 0.88 -12.00
N THR A 34 -17.61 1.11 -10.72
CA THR A 34 -17.27 0.04 -9.76
C THR A 34 -18.44 -0.29 -8.84
N LYS A 35 -18.51 -1.53 -8.35
CA LYS A 35 -19.41 -1.94 -7.25
C LYS A 35 -18.75 -1.73 -5.86
N GLY A 36 -17.44 -1.92 -5.77
CA GLY A 36 -16.65 -1.73 -4.55
C GLY A 36 -15.94 -0.37 -4.49
N TYR A 37 -15.31 -0.08 -3.35
CA TYR A 37 -14.49 1.14 -3.11
C TYR A 37 -15.23 2.49 -3.16
N ARG A 38 -16.55 2.52 -3.38
CA ARG A 38 -17.36 3.75 -3.45
C ARG A 38 -17.29 4.65 -2.21
N LYS A 39 -17.02 4.08 -1.04
CA LYS A 39 -16.88 4.80 0.24
C LYS A 39 -15.43 4.82 0.73
N HIS A 40 -14.47 4.73 -0.20
CA HIS A 40 -13.07 4.75 0.17
C HIS A 40 -12.71 6.13 0.75
N PRO A 41 -12.11 6.21 1.95
CA PRO A 41 -11.93 7.50 2.64
C PRO A 41 -11.11 8.51 1.86
N GLN A 42 -10.08 8.06 1.16
CA GLN A 42 -9.22 8.95 0.37
C GLN A 42 -9.91 9.59 -0.83
N LEU A 43 -11.09 9.11 -1.22
CA LEU A 43 -11.88 9.73 -2.30
C LEU A 43 -12.65 10.96 -1.83
N VAL A 44 -12.83 11.16 -0.51
CA VAL A 44 -13.58 12.29 0.05
C VAL A 44 -13.07 13.62 -0.50
N ARG A 45 -11.74 13.80 -0.56
CA ARG A 45 -11.11 15.02 -1.08
C ARG A 45 -11.28 15.26 -2.59
N PHE A 46 -11.59 14.21 -3.37
CA PHE A 46 -11.89 14.31 -4.79
C PHE A 46 -13.38 14.54 -5.04
N VAL A 47 -14.25 13.85 -4.27
CA VAL A 47 -15.71 14.02 -4.36
C VAL A 47 -16.13 15.44 -4.01
N GLY A 48 -15.40 16.12 -3.13
CA GLY A 48 -15.65 17.53 -2.78
C GLY A 48 -15.24 18.55 -3.85
N GLN A 49 -14.63 18.14 -4.96
CA GLN A 49 -14.23 19.04 -6.04
C GLN A 49 -15.41 19.39 -6.95
N VAL A 50 -15.34 20.56 -7.61
CA VAL A 50 -16.33 20.97 -8.62
C VAL A 50 -16.43 19.93 -9.75
N ASP A 51 -15.29 19.40 -10.18
CA ASP A 51 -15.20 18.30 -11.13
C ASP A 51 -14.28 17.19 -10.58
N PRO A 52 -14.86 16.16 -9.94
CA PRO A 52 -14.10 15.03 -9.43
C PRO A 52 -13.38 14.22 -10.51
N GLN A 53 -13.90 14.19 -11.74
CA GLN A 53 -13.28 13.47 -12.87
C GLN A 53 -12.03 14.21 -13.35
N ALA A 54 -12.12 15.53 -13.56
CA ALA A 54 -10.98 16.34 -13.92
C ALA A 54 -9.88 16.29 -12.83
N ALA A 55 -10.28 16.31 -11.54
CA ALA A 55 -9.34 16.24 -10.43
C ALA A 55 -8.54 14.92 -10.41
N ILE A 56 -9.21 13.77 -10.58
CA ILE A 56 -8.50 12.48 -10.63
C ILE A 56 -7.69 12.31 -11.93
N ALA A 57 -8.11 12.94 -13.03
CA ALA A 57 -7.37 12.97 -14.28
C ALA A 57 -6.05 13.76 -14.15
N ALA A 58 -6.09 14.92 -13.51
CA ALA A 58 -4.90 15.71 -13.19
C ALA A 58 -3.96 14.94 -12.25
N PHE A 59 -4.51 14.20 -11.28
CA PHE A 59 -3.74 13.31 -10.42
C PHE A 59 -3.01 12.20 -11.21
N LEU A 60 -3.73 11.53 -12.11
CA LEU A 60 -3.15 10.52 -13.00
C LEU A 60 -2.09 11.10 -13.92
N THR A 61 -2.28 12.33 -14.41
CA THR A 61 -1.37 12.97 -15.35
C THR A 61 0.01 13.18 -14.74
N ALA A 62 0.11 13.68 -13.49
CA ALA A 62 1.41 13.85 -12.84
C ALA A 62 2.12 12.51 -12.54
N ILE A 63 1.37 11.44 -12.25
CA ILE A 63 1.94 10.09 -12.14
C ILE A 63 2.49 9.63 -13.49
N TRP A 64 1.73 9.84 -14.56
CA TRP A 64 2.14 9.50 -15.92
C TRP A 64 3.39 10.28 -16.36
N GLU A 65 3.47 11.58 -16.06
CA GLU A 65 4.63 12.42 -16.36
C GLU A 65 5.89 11.92 -15.64
N GLU A 66 5.79 11.66 -14.33
CA GLU A 66 6.89 11.08 -13.57
C GLU A 66 7.31 9.72 -14.14
N ALA A 67 6.35 8.84 -14.45
CA ALA A 67 6.62 7.53 -15.01
C ALA A 67 7.32 7.65 -16.37
N SER A 68 6.84 8.53 -17.24
CA SER A 68 7.41 8.79 -18.56
C SER A 68 8.84 9.33 -18.46
N SER A 69 9.10 10.25 -17.53
CA SER A 69 10.44 10.82 -17.30
C SER A 69 11.48 9.75 -16.88
N ARG A 70 11.01 8.66 -16.26
CA ARG A 70 11.83 7.51 -15.85
C ARG A 70 11.89 6.39 -16.91
N GLY A 71 11.24 6.56 -18.05
CA GLY A 71 11.19 5.58 -19.13
C GLY A 71 10.14 4.47 -18.98
N TYR A 72 9.14 4.64 -18.09
CA TYR A 72 7.99 3.73 -18.04
C TYR A 72 6.98 4.08 -19.12
N ASN A 73 6.36 3.06 -19.72
CA ASN A 73 5.33 3.22 -20.75
C ASN A 73 3.93 2.96 -20.18
N TYR A 74 3.44 3.88 -19.34
CA TYR A 74 2.03 3.84 -18.91
C TYR A 74 1.13 4.36 -20.03
N ASP A 75 0.04 3.66 -20.26
CA ASP A 75 -0.91 4.02 -21.30
C ASP A 75 -1.68 5.30 -20.93
N LYS A 76 -1.28 6.42 -21.53
CA LYS A 76 -1.89 7.74 -21.31
C LYS A 76 -3.35 7.77 -21.73
N THR A 77 -3.77 6.91 -22.65
CA THR A 77 -5.17 6.88 -23.16
C THR A 77 -6.18 6.44 -22.10
N LEU A 78 -5.70 5.86 -20.99
CA LEU A 78 -6.52 5.48 -19.85
C LEU A 78 -6.91 6.67 -18.95
N ILE A 79 -6.29 7.84 -19.13
CA ILE A 79 -6.63 9.06 -18.38
C ILE A 79 -7.85 9.70 -19.04
N GLU A 80 -8.98 9.68 -18.34
CA GLU A 80 -10.22 10.30 -18.83
C GLU A 80 -10.22 11.79 -18.48
N HIS A 81 -10.75 12.65 -19.35
CA HIS A 81 -10.89 14.10 -19.09
C HIS A 81 -9.62 14.82 -18.60
N PRO A 82 -8.46 14.66 -19.27
CA PRO A 82 -7.23 15.33 -18.83
C PRO A 82 -7.39 16.85 -18.92
N GLN A 83 -7.36 17.51 -17.77
CA GLN A 83 -7.33 18.96 -17.65
C GLN A 83 -6.21 19.38 -16.70
N PRO A 84 -5.47 20.46 -16.99
CA PRO A 84 -4.44 20.95 -16.09
C PRO A 84 -5.10 21.49 -14.82
N MET A 85 -4.75 20.90 -13.67
CA MET A 85 -5.16 21.37 -12.35
C MET A 85 -3.94 21.36 -11.44
N ILE A 86 -3.64 22.51 -10.84
CA ILE A 86 -2.49 22.70 -9.94
C ILE A 86 -2.99 23.42 -8.70
N GLY A 87 -2.60 22.93 -7.52
CA GLY A 87 -2.91 23.56 -6.25
C GLY A 87 -4.40 23.77 -5.99
N THR A 88 -5.25 22.83 -6.41
CA THR A 88 -6.71 22.96 -6.27
C THR A 88 -7.26 22.23 -5.06
N ILE A 89 -6.53 21.25 -4.51
CA ILE A 89 -6.97 20.47 -3.35
C ILE A 89 -6.06 20.76 -2.16
N SER A 90 -6.61 21.26 -1.05
CA SER A 90 -5.84 21.40 0.18
C SER A 90 -5.46 20.04 0.74
N VAL A 91 -4.29 19.95 1.36
CA VAL A 91 -3.90 18.84 2.21
C VAL A 91 -3.26 19.37 3.48
N ASN A 92 -3.68 18.87 4.63
CA ASN A 92 -3.06 19.27 5.88
C ASN A 92 -1.61 18.81 5.98
N ARG A 93 -0.75 19.65 6.58
CA ARG A 93 0.65 19.34 6.82
C ARG A 93 0.81 18.03 7.62
N GLY A 94 -0.01 17.78 8.63
CA GLY A 94 0.00 16.53 9.39
C GLY A 94 -0.21 15.28 8.52
N GLN A 95 -1.06 15.37 7.49
CA GLN A 95 -1.28 14.27 6.55
C GLN A 95 -0.06 14.00 5.66
N VAL A 96 0.59 15.06 5.16
CA VAL A 96 1.83 14.94 4.38
C VAL A 96 2.92 14.24 5.19
N LEU A 97 3.11 14.65 6.44
CA LEU A 97 4.11 14.05 7.33
C LEU A 97 3.82 12.57 7.60
N LEU A 98 2.56 12.22 7.84
CA LEU A 98 2.14 10.83 8.02
C LEU A 98 2.41 9.99 6.77
N GLU A 99 2.04 10.50 5.60
CA GLU A 99 2.33 9.85 4.32
C GLU A 99 3.84 9.64 4.10
N LEU A 100 4.65 10.66 4.37
CA LEU A 100 6.10 10.57 4.23
C LEU A 100 6.68 9.47 5.13
N GLU A 101 6.22 9.37 6.38
CA GLU A 101 6.68 8.33 7.30
C GLU A 101 6.19 6.92 6.90
N HIS A 102 4.96 6.82 6.38
CA HIS A 102 4.47 5.56 5.79
C HIS A 102 5.32 5.13 4.58
N LEU A 103 5.66 6.06 3.70
CA LEU A 103 6.52 5.78 2.56
C LEU A 103 7.91 5.34 3.03
N ARG A 104 8.50 6.07 4.00
CA ARG A 104 9.79 5.74 4.61
C ARG A 104 9.81 4.32 5.17
N SER A 105 8.81 3.96 5.98
CA SER A 105 8.65 2.62 6.54
C SER A 105 8.55 1.52 5.46
N LYS A 106 7.84 1.79 4.37
CA LYS A 106 7.72 0.86 3.23
C LYS A 106 9.05 0.72 2.49
N LEU A 107 9.75 1.82 2.21
CA LEU A 107 11.00 1.84 1.44
C LEU A 107 12.17 1.24 2.19
N TRP A 108 12.26 1.46 3.51
CA TRP A 108 13.31 0.91 4.37
C TRP A 108 13.51 -0.59 4.16
N LYS A 109 12.39 -1.34 4.02
CA LYS A 109 12.42 -2.79 3.85
C LYS A 109 12.58 -3.23 2.40
N ARG A 110 11.98 -2.50 1.45
CA ARG A 110 11.79 -3.00 0.07
C ARG A 110 12.72 -2.37 -0.97
N HIS A 111 13.19 -1.15 -0.74
CA HIS A 111 13.96 -0.40 -1.74
C HIS A 111 14.87 0.65 -1.07
N PRO A 112 16.02 0.22 -0.50
CA PRO A 112 16.94 1.11 0.23
C PRO A 112 17.44 2.31 -0.59
N GLU A 113 17.62 2.15 -1.91
CA GLU A 113 18.07 3.24 -2.78
C GLU A 113 17.05 4.38 -2.90
N SER A 114 15.75 4.08 -2.93
CA SER A 114 14.71 5.12 -2.88
C SER A 114 14.55 5.69 -1.47
N HIS A 115 14.76 4.86 -0.44
CA HIS A 115 14.72 5.32 0.95
C HIS A 115 15.75 6.43 1.19
N LYS A 116 16.98 6.30 0.67
CA LYS A 116 18.05 7.31 0.77
C LYS A 116 17.70 8.66 0.12
N LYS A 117 16.77 8.66 -0.85
CA LYS A 117 16.34 9.86 -1.58
C LYS A 117 15.15 10.57 -0.93
N LEU A 118 14.57 10.00 0.12
CA LEU A 118 13.48 10.68 0.83
C LEU A 118 14.03 11.92 1.55
N PRO A 119 13.23 12.99 1.65
CA PRO A 119 13.55 14.11 2.52
C PRO A 119 13.95 13.62 3.91
N PRO A 120 14.98 14.17 4.57
CA PRO A 120 15.32 13.81 5.94
C PRO A 120 14.18 14.21 6.89
N ARG A 121 14.15 13.65 8.12
CA ARG A 121 13.22 14.16 9.14
C ARG A 121 13.70 15.54 9.58
N ALA A 122 12.81 16.52 9.56
CA ALA A 122 13.07 17.83 10.12
C ALA A 122 13.44 17.73 11.60
N GLN A 123 14.36 18.58 12.04
CA GLN A 123 14.67 18.73 13.46
C GLN A 123 13.59 19.55 14.15
N GLU A 124 13.62 19.56 15.48
CA GLU A 124 12.71 20.39 16.27
C GLU A 124 12.86 21.87 15.88
N GLY A 125 11.75 22.51 15.54
CA GLY A 125 11.73 23.90 15.07
C GLY A 125 11.96 24.09 13.57
N GLU A 126 12.30 23.05 12.80
CA GLU A 126 12.49 23.15 11.35
C GLU A 126 11.23 22.86 10.55
N VAL A 127 11.12 23.49 9.37
CA VAL A 127 10.08 23.19 8.40
C VAL A 127 10.50 21.95 7.60
N GLN A 128 9.78 20.85 7.79
CA GLN A 128 9.88 19.69 6.89
C GLN A 128 9.48 20.08 5.47
N GLU A 129 10.48 20.21 4.59
CA GLU A 129 10.27 20.26 3.16
C GLU A 129 9.93 18.87 2.63
N CYS A 130 8.92 18.80 1.76
CA CYS A 130 8.51 17.57 1.12
C CYS A 130 7.91 17.89 -0.25
N PRO A 131 8.42 17.30 -1.35
CA PRO A 131 7.78 17.39 -2.64
C PRO A 131 6.33 16.88 -2.59
N ILE A 132 5.38 17.72 -2.98
CA ILE A 132 3.94 17.43 -3.00
C ILE A 132 3.49 17.24 -4.44
N HIS A 133 2.53 16.36 -4.64
CA HIS A 133 1.91 16.16 -5.93
C HIS A 133 1.25 17.48 -6.40
N PRO A 134 1.43 17.91 -7.68
CA PRO A 134 1.05 19.26 -8.14
C PRO A 134 -0.42 19.65 -7.93
N LEU A 135 -1.32 18.67 -7.94
CA LEU A 135 -2.74 18.88 -7.64
C LEU A 135 -3.01 19.48 -6.24
N PHE A 136 -2.13 19.24 -5.26
CA PHE A 136 -2.35 19.65 -3.89
C PHE A 136 -1.56 20.89 -3.49
N TYR A 137 -2.09 21.64 -2.52
CA TYR A 137 -1.38 22.67 -1.78
C TYR A 137 -1.45 22.38 -0.29
N VAL A 138 -0.38 22.68 0.44
CA VAL A 138 -0.27 22.38 1.87
C VAL A 138 -0.89 23.50 2.69
N VAL A 139 -1.68 23.13 3.69
CA VAL A 139 -2.17 24.04 4.73
C VAL A 139 -1.75 23.50 6.10
N GLU A 140 -1.57 24.39 7.07
CA GLU A 140 -1.32 23.96 8.45
C GLU A 140 -2.54 23.23 9.01
N GLY A 141 -2.31 22.08 9.64
CA GLY A 141 -3.39 21.27 10.19
C GLY A 141 -2.96 19.85 10.59
N PRO A 142 -3.82 19.13 11.33
CA PRO A 142 -3.56 17.77 11.79
C PRO A 142 -3.63 16.76 10.63
N VAL A 143 -3.45 15.47 10.93
CA VAL A 143 -3.80 14.40 9.99
C VAL A 143 -5.26 14.54 9.58
N GLU A 144 -5.56 14.25 8.31
CA GLU A 144 -6.91 14.39 7.77
C GLU A 144 -7.89 13.40 8.40
N ASP A 145 -9.11 13.83 8.67
CA ASP A 145 -10.13 13.00 9.35
C ASP A 145 -10.54 11.75 8.56
N TRP A 146 -10.33 11.76 7.24
CA TRP A 146 -10.56 10.60 6.39
C TRP A 146 -9.45 9.56 6.47
N GLU A 147 -8.30 9.85 7.07
CA GLU A 147 -7.22 8.87 7.20
C GLU A 147 -7.64 7.75 8.16
N ARG A 148 -7.84 6.56 7.61
CA ARG A 148 -8.14 5.37 8.42
C ARG A 148 -6.84 4.63 8.71
N ASN A 149 -6.51 4.53 10.01
CA ASN A 149 -5.37 3.76 10.51
C ASN A 149 -5.28 2.36 9.86
N GLU A 150 -4.26 2.14 9.02
CA GLU A 150 -3.71 0.80 8.77
C GLU A 150 -3.00 0.25 10.03
N THR A 151 -2.87 1.06 11.08
CA THR A 151 -2.17 0.78 12.35
C THR A 151 -3.10 0.48 13.53
N LYS A 152 -4.28 -0.13 13.32
CA LYS A 152 -4.89 -0.84 14.47
C LYS A 152 -4.01 -2.05 14.78
N PRO A 153 -3.41 -2.19 15.98
CA PRO A 153 -2.78 -3.44 16.36
C PRO A 153 -3.83 -4.54 16.26
N LYS A 154 -3.51 -5.63 15.55
CA LYS A 154 -4.36 -6.82 15.55
C LYS A 154 -4.58 -7.20 17.01
N LYS A 155 -5.84 -7.23 17.48
CA LYS A 155 -6.16 -7.85 18.78
C LYS A 155 -5.51 -9.24 18.78
N PRO A 156 -4.73 -9.62 19.81
CA PRO A 156 -4.20 -10.97 19.86
C PRO A 156 -5.37 -11.95 19.77
N ALA A 157 -5.25 -12.93 18.88
CA ALA A 157 -6.26 -13.97 18.73
C ALA A 157 -6.51 -14.59 20.11
N ALA A 158 -7.76 -14.57 20.57
CA ALA A 158 -8.14 -15.23 21.80
C ALA A 158 -7.70 -16.70 21.70
N LYS A 159 -6.83 -17.13 22.62
CA LYS A 159 -6.42 -18.54 22.72
C LYS A 159 -7.70 -19.37 22.91
N ARG A 160 -8.09 -20.12 21.87
CA ARG A 160 -9.15 -21.14 21.99
C ARG A 160 -8.62 -22.18 22.99
N LYS A 161 -9.21 -22.24 24.19
CA LYS A 161 -8.95 -23.32 25.15
C LYS A 161 -9.29 -24.64 24.43
N ARG A 162 -8.30 -25.49 24.20
CA ARG A 162 -8.55 -26.89 23.81
C ARG A 162 -9.17 -27.57 25.02
N LYS A 163 -10.41 -28.05 24.86
CA LYS A 163 -11.04 -28.95 25.83
C LYS A 163 -10.31 -30.29 25.69
N ALA A 164 -9.67 -30.76 26.75
CA ALA A 164 -9.17 -32.12 26.83
C ALA A 164 -10.38 -33.06 26.77
N VAL A 165 -10.32 -34.06 25.90
CA VAL A 165 -11.19 -35.23 25.98
C VAL A 165 -10.29 -36.38 26.37
N GLU A 166 -10.52 -36.82 27.59
CA GLU A 166 -9.94 -37.98 28.26
C GLU A 166 -10.65 -39.22 27.72
N ALA A 167 -9.88 -40.24 27.34
CA ALA A 167 -10.39 -41.56 27.00
C ALA A 167 -9.34 -42.61 27.43
N ASP A 168 -9.50 -43.02 28.68
CA ASP A 168 -9.25 -44.37 29.24
C ASP A 168 -10.11 -45.41 28.45
N VAL A 169 -9.81 -46.70 28.23
CA VAL A 169 -8.91 -47.73 28.78
C VAL A 169 -8.66 -48.81 27.70
N ASP A 170 -7.61 -49.63 27.90
CA ASP A 170 -7.55 -51.11 27.76
C ASP A 170 -6.51 -51.74 26.81
N MET A 171 -5.36 -52.05 27.42
CA MET A 171 -4.68 -53.35 27.49
C MET A 171 -5.30 -54.52 26.69
N ASP A 172 -4.52 -55.07 25.76
CA ASP A 172 -4.10 -56.47 25.91
C ASP A 172 -2.85 -56.80 25.07
N ALA A 173 -1.93 -57.52 25.71
CA ALA A 173 -0.60 -57.84 25.23
C ALA A 173 -0.56 -59.19 24.49
N LYS A 174 0.34 -59.32 23.53
CA LYS A 174 1.11 -60.56 23.30
C LYS A 174 2.37 -60.27 22.47
N ALA A 175 3.51 -60.62 23.04
CA ALA A 175 4.83 -60.64 22.41
C ALA A 175 5.09 -62.02 21.78
N GLU A 176 5.93 -62.09 20.74
CA GLU A 176 7.04 -63.04 20.61
C GLU A 176 7.88 -62.82 19.32
N VAL A 177 9.18 -62.53 19.54
CA VAL A 177 10.40 -63.16 18.96
C VAL A 177 10.84 -62.88 17.49
N HIS A 178 12.04 -62.27 17.39
CA HIS A 178 13.01 -62.15 16.27
C HIS A 178 13.69 -63.52 15.96
N PRO A 179 14.45 -63.78 14.85
CA PRO A 179 15.53 -62.92 14.32
C PRO A 179 15.80 -62.98 12.80
N SER A 180 16.77 -62.18 12.35
CA SER A 180 17.45 -62.23 11.04
C SER A 180 16.62 -61.73 9.82
N GLY A 181 17.12 -60.91 8.91
CA GLY A 181 18.46 -60.39 8.71
C GLY A 181 18.50 -59.60 7.41
N ARG A 182 19.27 -58.51 7.43
CA ARG A 182 19.92 -57.87 6.28
C ARG A 182 19.08 -56.95 5.36
N VAL A 183 19.61 -55.72 5.34
CA VAL A 183 19.47 -54.58 4.43
C VAL A 183 19.50 -54.95 2.95
N LEU A 184 18.72 -54.23 2.12
CA LEU A 184 19.11 -53.83 0.75
C LEU A 184 18.29 -52.60 0.30
N ARG A 185 18.97 -51.45 0.11
CA ARG A 185 18.48 -50.31 -0.70
C ARG A 185 19.16 -50.38 -2.07
N PRO A 186 18.43 -50.10 -3.16
CA PRO A 186 18.99 -49.25 -4.21
C PRO A 186 17.90 -48.37 -4.87
N ARG A 187 18.16 -47.33 -5.65
CA ARG A 187 19.26 -46.39 -5.91
C ARG A 187 18.55 -45.25 -6.68
N LYS A 188 18.89 -43.99 -6.41
CA LYS A 188 18.48 -42.87 -7.28
C LYS A 188 19.30 -42.92 -8.57
N THR A 189 18.63 -42.99 -9.72
CA THR A 189 19.22 -42.67 -11.02
C THR A 189 18.93 -41.20 -11.32
N VAL A 190 20.00 -40.44 -11.53
CA VAL A 190 20.00 -39.09 -12.08
C VAL A 190 20.11 -39.21 -13.60
N LYS A 191 19.33 -38.41 -14.32
CA LYS A 191 19.71 -37.80 -15.59
C LYS A 191 19.47 -36.30 -15.46
#